data_AF-A0A3N4D0X0-F1
#
_entry.id   AF-A0A3N4D0X0-F1
#
_cell.length_a   1.000
_cell.length_b   1.000
_cell.length_c   1.000
_cell.angle_alpha   90.00
_cell.angle_beta   90.00
_cell.angle_gamma   90.00
#
_symmetry.space_group_name_H-M   'P 1'
#
loop_
_entity.id
_entity.type
_entity.pdbx_description
1 polymer ?
#
loop_
_entity_poly.entity_id
_entity_poly.type
_entity_poly.pdbx_seq_one_letter_code
_entity_poly.pdbx_strand_id
1 'polypeptide(L)'
;MSRDASEQRRIARIALEAAGPEAGFALAGSGAIREHGFINRPTEDVDLFTTQSAQHEFASALERVVAALQEAGYDVEIREQHPCFSRLVLSRGSAEPAVTVDLGVDWRAEDPVRLAVGPVLAPDDAVGNKVAALFSRGEARDYLDVDRIRASGRYRDRRLIELGHRADLGFEITQFVRRLEEVGRIQPFEVAIYEVSPEQLRAVKDRCLAWARELCARPVGDPIPPCGQVADSDGMPDSRN
;
A
#
# COMPACT_ATOMS: atom_id res chain seq x y z
N MET A 1 -2.14 18.08 11.02
CA MET A 1 -2.16 17.27 9.79
C MET A 1 -1.87 18.20 8.63
N SER A 2 -0.97 17.84 7.71
CA SER A 2 -0.68 18.67 6.54
C SER A 2 -1.97 18.91 5.73
N ARG A 3 -2.12 20.10 5.16
CA ARG A 3 -3.26 20.51 4.33
C ARG A 3 -3.50 19.52 3.18
N ASP A 4 -2.41 18.97 2.63
CA ASP A 4 -2.43 18.04 1.50
C ASP A 4 -3.05 16.69 1.88
N ALA A 5 -2.77 16.19 3.09
CA ALA A 5 -3.33 14.93 3.56
C ALA A 5 -4.84 15.02 3.85
N SER A 6 -5.34 16.21 4.20
CA SER A 6 -6.78 16.44 4.32
C SER A 6 -7.46 16.47 2.95
N GLU A 7 -6.82 17.11 1.98
CA GLU A 7 -7.34 17.22 0.61
C GLU A 7 -7.36 15.87 -0.09
N GLN A 8 -6.29 15.09 0.01
CA GLN A 8 -6.24 13.72 -0.52
C GLN A 8 -7.32 12.82 0.07
N ARG A 9 -7.60 12.92 1.38
CA ARG A 9 -8.72 12.19 1.99
C ARG A 9 -10.07 12.64 1.45
N ARG A 10 -10.24 13.94 1.16
CA ARG A 10 -11.45 14.46 0.54
C ARG A 10 -11.63 13.91 -0.87
N ILE A 11 -10.58 13.97 -1.69
CA ILE A 11 -10.56 13.44 -3.06
C ILE A 11 -10.87 11.94 -3.07
N ALA A 12 -10.15 11.16 -2.25
CA ALA A 12 -10.37 9.73 -2.13
C ALA A 12 -11.82 9.39 -1.74
N ARG A 13 -12.39 10.12 -0.76
CA ARG A 13 -13.78 9.92 -0.34
C ARG A 13 -14.76 10.17 -1.49
N ILE A 14 -14.64 11.31 -2.18
CA ILE A 14 -15.51 11.67 -3.30
C ILE A 14 -15.44 10.60 -4.39
N ALA A 15 -14.23 10.19 -4.76
CA ALA A 15 -14.01 9.20 -5.80
C ALA A 15 -14.55 7.81 -5.40
N LEU A 16 -14.29 7.36 -4.16
CA LEU A 16 -14.80 6.07 -3.66
C LEU A 16 -16.34 6.05 -3.57
N GLU A 17 -16.95 7.15 -3.14
CA GLU A 17 -18.42 7.28 -3.10
C GLU A 17 -19.01 7.27 -4.52
N ALA A 18 -18.42 8.02 -5.46
CA ALA A 18 -18.90 8.12 -6.84
C ALA A 18 -18.73 6.82 -7.64
N ALA A 19 -17.61 6.11 -7.45
CA ALA A 19 -17.36 4.81 -8.08
C ALA A 19 -18.41 3.76 -7.65
N GLY A 20 -18.97 3.89 -6.45
CA GLY A 20 -20.01 2.99 -5.94
C GLY A 20 -19.50 1.60 -5.56
N PRO A 21 -20.32 0.83 -4.83
CA PRO A 21 -19.89 -0.44 -4.25
C PRO A 21 -19.61 -1.53 -5.29
N GLU A 22 -20.38 -1.56 -6.38
CA GLU A 22 -20.25 -2.57 -7.46
C GLU A 22 -18.90 -2.48 -8.19
N ALA A 23 -18.33 -1.26 -8.26
CA ALA A 23 -17.06 -1.05 -8.91
C ALA A 23 -15.87 -1.51 -8.06
N GLY A 24 -16.07 -1.88 -6.78
CA GLY A 24 -15.08 -2.56 -5.95
C GLY A 24 -13.81 -1.77 -5.58
N PHE A 25 -13.76 -0.46 -5.87
CA PHE A 25 -12.60 0.38 -5.60
C PHE A 25 -12.31 0.52 -4.10
N ALA A 26 -11.02 0.51 -3.77
CA ALA A 26 -10.51 0.78 -2.44
C ALA A 26 -9.26 1.65 -2.50
N LEU A 27 -9.05 2.48 -1.47
CA LEU A 27 -7.82 3.24 -1.31
C LEU A 27 -6.64 2.28 -1.13
N ALA A 28 -5.61 2.44 -1.95
CA ALA A 28 -4.42 1.62 -2.01
C ALA A 28 -3.15 2.46 -1.75
N GLY A 29 -1.99 1.89 -2.08
CA GLY A 29 -0.70 2.57 -2.08
C GLY A 29 -0.31 3.18 -0.73
N SER A 30 0.33 4.35 -0.77
CA SER A 30 0.79 5.04 0.45
C SER A 30 -0.39 5.57 1.29
N GLY A 31 -1.51 5.88 0.64
CA GLY A 31 -2.75 6.29 1.32
C GLY A 31 -3.28 5.21 2.25
N ALA A 32 -3.33 3.95 1.79
CA ALA A 32 -3.82 2.83 2.59
C ALA A 32 -3.01 2.61 3.88
N ILE A 33 -1.68 2.53 3.76
CA ILE A 33 -0.82 2.32 4.93
C ILE A 33 -0.82 3.52 5.90
N ARG A 34 -1.13 4.73 5.40
CA ARG A 34 -1.35 5.91 6.25
C ARG A 34 -2.64 5.78 7.06
N GLU A 35 -3.74 5.37 6.44
CA GLU A 35 -5.02 5.20 7.16
C GLU A 35 -4.96 4.04 8.18
N HIS A 36 -4.11 3.03 7.94
CA HIS A 36 -3.79 1.99 8.93
C HIS A 36 -2.77 2.43 10.00
N GLY A 37 -2.24 3.65 9.91
CA GLY A 37 -1.35 4.25 10.90
C GLY A 37 0.09 3.75 10.89
N PHE A 38 0.58 3.23 9.76
CA PHE A 38 2.01 2.87 9.61
C PHE A 38 2.90 4.07 9.33
N ILE A 39 2.36 5.07 8.63
CA ILE A 39 3.10 6.27 8.23
C ILE A 39 2.33 7.53 8.57
N ASN A 40 3.09 8.61 8.83
CA ASN A 40 2.55 9.96 9.06
C ASN A 40 3.11 11.00 8.07
N ARG A 41 3.92 10.56 7.10
CA ARG A 41 4.53 11.45 6.09
C ARG A 41 3.50 11.90 5.04
N PRO A 42 3.74 13.04 4.37
CA PRO A 42 3.01 13.40 3.15
C PRO A 42 3.10 12.29 2.09
N THR A 43 2.02 12.10 1.33
CA THR A 43 2.00 11.25 0.12
C THR A 43 1.77 12.16 -1.07
N GLU A 44 2.20 11.73 -2.26
CA GLU A 44 2.05 12.53 -3.48
C GLU A 44 0.71 12.24 -4.15
N ASP A 45 0.33 10.95 -4.16
CA ASP A 45 -0.73 10.44 -5.01
C ASP A 45 -1.90 9.86 -4.18
N VAL A 46 -3.07 9.77 -4.82
CA VAL A 46 -4.22 8.99 -4.34
C VAL A 46 -4.40 7.78 -5.24
N ASP A 47 -4.09 6.59 -4.72
CA ASP A 47 -4.25 5.33 -5.45
C ASP A 47 -5.60 4.68 -5.12
N LEU A 48 -6.45 4.44 -6.12
CA LEU A 48 -7.74 3.78 -5.97
C LEU A 48 -7.77 2.53 -6.85
N PHE A 49 -7.66 1.35 -6.25
CA PHE A 49 -7.61 0.11 -7.00
C PHE A 49 -8.85 -0.75 -6.80
N THR A 50 -9.31 -1.34 -7.91
CA THR A 50 -10.35 -2.36 -7.95
C THR A 50 -9.77 -3.71 -8.34
N THR A 51 -10.61 -4.74 -8.35
CA THR A 51 -10.26 -6.13 -8.64
C THR A 51 -10.50 -6.50 -10.10
N GLN A 52 -9.82 -7.54 -10.56
CA GLN A 52 -10.02 -8.11 -11.91
C GLN A 52 -11.49 -8.48 -12.20
N SER A 53 -12.22 -8.98 -11.20
CA SER A 53 -13.65 -9.31 -11.33
C SER A 53 -14.54 -8.09 -11.59
N ALA A 54 -14.14 -6.92 -11.11
CA ALA A 54 -14.87 -5.65 -11.27
C ALA A 54 -14.34 -4.80 -12.44
N GLN A 55 -13.40 -5.32 -13.25
CA GLN A 55 -12.83 -4.58 -14.39
C GLN A 55 -13.91 -4.07 -15.36
N HIS A 56 -15.01 -4.82 -15.54
CA HIS A 56 -16.11 -4.41 -16.41
C HIS A 56 -16.81 -3.11 -15.98
N GLU A 57 -16.75 -2.77 -14.69
CA GLU A 57 -17.27 -1.52 -14.12
C GLU A 57 -16.25 -0.37 -14.18
N PHE A 58 -15.01 -0.61 -14.62
CA PHE A 58 -13.93 0.38 -14.54
C PHE A 58 -14.26 1.66 -15.32
N ALA A 59 -14.72 1.54 -16.56
CA ALA A 59 -15.04 2.70 -17.40
C ALA A 59 -16.24 3.50 -16.84
N SER A 60 -17.31 2.81 -16.43
CA SER A 60 -18.50 3.45 -15.86
C SER A 60 -18.19 4.14 -14.53
N ALA A 61 -17.32 3.55 -13.72
CA ALA A 61 -16.87 4.12 -12.46
C ALA A 61 -15.97 5.34 -12.69
N LEU A 62 -15.04 5.27 -13.66
CA LEU A 62 -14.17 6.39 -14.01
C LEU A 62 -14.99 7.63 -14.42
N GLU A 63 -15.98 7.46 -15.29
CA GLU A 63 -16.87 8.56 -15.72
C GLU A 63 -17.59 9.20 -14.52
N ARG A 64 -18.13 8.39 -13.61
CA ARG A 64 -18.78 8.87 -12.38
C ARG A 64 -17.82 9.59 -11.44
N VAL A 65 -16.60 9.07 -11.28
CA VAL A 65 -15.55 9.69 -10.47
C VAL A 65 -15.16 11.06 -11.04
N VAL A 66 -14.94 11.15 -12.35
CA VAL A 66 -14.60 12.41 -13.02
C VAL A 66 -15.71 13.44 -12.83
N ALA A 67 -16.97 13.06 -13.07
CA ALA A 67 -18.12 13.94 -12.88
C ALA A 67 -18.22 14.44 -11.43
N ALA A 68 -18.10 13.55 -10.44
CA ALA A 68 -18.18 13.92 -9.02
C ALA A 68 -17.03 14.84 -8.57
N LEU A 69 -15.82 14.64 -9.09
CA LEU A 69 -14.69 15.52 -8.81
C LEU A 69 -14.89 16.91 -9.44
N GLN A 70 -15.44 16.98 -10.66
CA GLN A 70 -15.79 18.24 -11.30
C GLN A 70 -16.89 18.99 -10.53
N GLU A 71 -17.94 18.29 -10.10
CA GLU A 71 -19.00 18.85 -9.24
C GLU A 71 -18.47 19.35 -7.90
N ALA A 72 -17.44 18.68 -7.36
CA ALA A 72 -16.76 19.09 -6.14
C ALA A 72 -15.82 20.29 -6.31
N GLY A 73 -15.72 20.83 -7.53
CA GLY A 73 -14.97 22.04 -7.89
C GLY A 73 -13.52 21.81 -8.28
N TYR A 74 -13.16 20.59 -8.72
CA TYR A 74 -11.84 20.30 -9.27
C TYR A 74 -11.84 20.40 -10.80
N ASP A 75 -10.78 20.97 -11.35
CA ASP A 75 -10.45 20.82 -12.75
C ASP A 75 -9.77 19.46 -12.92
N VAL A 76 -10.35 18.57 -13.73
CA VAL A 76 -9.89 17.19 -13.88
C VAL A 76 -9.32 16.97 -15.27
N GLU A 77 -8.03 16.64 -15.34
CA GLU A 77 -7.34 16.26 -16.56
C GLU A 77 -7.01 14.76 -16.54
N ILE A 78 -7.47 14.02 -17.54
CA ILE A 78 -7.06 12.62 -17.74
C ILE A 78 -5.74 12.61 -18.50
N ARG A 79 -4.65 12.25 -17.83
CA ARG A 79 -3.30 12.19 -18.43
C ARG A 79 -3.02 10.88 -19.14
N GLU A 80 -3.51 9.78 -18.56
CA GLU A 80 -3.35 8.44 -19.12
C GLU A 80 -4.66 7.69 -18.99
N GLN A 81 -5.04 6.93 -20.02
CA GLN A 81 -6.24 6.12 -20.03
C GLN A 81 -6.00 4.80 -20.78
N HIS A 82 -6.09 3.71 -20.03
CA HIS A 82 -5.98 2.34 -20.49
C HIS A 82 -7.13 1.51 -19.91
N PRO A 83 -7.44 0.32 -20.45
CA PRO A 83 -8.57 -0.49 -19.98
C PRO A 83 -8.54 -0.88 -18.49
N CYS A 84 -7.35 -0.91 -17.88
CA CYS A 84 -7.16 -1.31 -16.48
C CYS A 84 -6.48 -0.21 -15.65
N PHE A 85 -6.24 0.97 -16.21
CA PHE A 85 -5.51 2.02 -15.50
C PHE A 85 -5.87 3.39 -16.06
N SER A 86 -6.06 4.38 -15.20
CA SER A 86 -6.23 5.78 -15.59
C SER A 86 -5.58 6.70 -14.57
N ARG A 87 -4.85 7.69 -15.06
CA ARG A 87 -4.22 8.71 -14.25
C ARG A 87 -4.92 10.04 -14.45
N LEU A 88 -5.44 10.58 -13.35
CA LEU A 88 -6.05 11.90 -13.28
C LEU A 88 -5.10 12.88 -12.62
N VAL A 89 -5.09 14.12 -13.10
CA VAL A 89 -4.44 15.24 -12.43
C VAL A 89 -5.54 16.24 -12.07
N LEU A 90 -5.68 16.50 -10.77
CA LEU A 90 -6.68 17.39 -10.21
C LEU A 90 -6.03 18.71 -9.82
N SER A 91 -6.58 19.81 -10.32
CA SER A 91 -6.25 21.16 -9.85
C SER A 91 -7.48 21.86 -9.31
N ARG A 92 -7.26 22.90 -8.50
CA ARG A 92 -8.34 23.74 -7.97
C ARG A 92 -8.01 25.21 -8.22
N GLY A 93 -8.45 25.71 -9.37
CA GLY A 93 -8.04 27.02 -9.87
C GLY A 93 -6.58 27.04 -10.35
N SER A 94 -5.99 28.24 -10.47
CA SER A 94 -4.63 28.43 -10.99
C SER A 94 -3.50 28.11 -10.00
N ALA A 95 -3.82 27.54 -8.83
CA ALA A 95 -2.85 27.30 -7.77
C ALA A 95 -2.41 25.83 -7.76
N GLU A 96 -1.11 25.62 -7.99
CA GLU A 96 -0.42 24.41 -7.57
C GLU A 96 -0.45 24.26 -6.04
N PRO A 97 -0.37 23.01 -5.50
CA PRO A 97 -0.06 21.77 -6.21
C PRO A 97 -1.29 21.05 -6.77
N ALA A 98 -1.10 20.43 -7.94
CA ALA A 98 -2.06 19.47 -8.49
C ALA A 98 -1.94 18.12 -7.75
N VAL A 99 -3.06 17.42 -7.56
CA VAL A 99 -3.10 16.09 -6.93
C VAL A 99 -3.28 15.03 -8.01
N THR A 100 -2.38 14.06 -8.05
CA THR A 100 -2.51 12.90 -8.93
C THR A 100 -3.43 11.86 -8.30
N VAL A 101 -4.37 11.34 -9.08
CA VAL A 101 -5.24 10.22 -8.69
C VAL A 101 -5.06 9.10 -9.70
N ASP A 102 -4.54 7.97 -9.24
CA ASP A 102 -4.35 6.78 -10.05
C ASP A 102 -5.49 5.80 -9.77
N LEU A 103 -6.29 5.50 -10.79
CA LEU A 103 -7.31 4.46 -10.76
C LEU A 103 -6.77 3.23 -11.49
N GLY A 104 -6.88 2.06 -10.89
CA GLY A 104 -6.28 0.84 -11.45
C GLY A 104 -7.07 -0.42 -11.13
N VAL A 105 -6.85 -1.45 -11.94
CA VAL A 105 -7.24 -2.83 -11.63
C VAL A 105 -6.00 -3.54 -11.12
N ASP A 106 -6.08 -4.08 -9.92
CA ASP A 106 -4.99 -4.79 -9.26
C ASP A 106 -5.52 -6.01 -8.49
N TRP A 107 -4.61 -6.92 -8.15
CA TRP A 107 -4.92 -8.05 -7.31
C TRP A 107 -4.98 -7.63 -5.82
N ARG A 108 -5.92 -8.20 -5.09
CA ARG A 108 -5.96 -8.20 -3.63
C ARG A 108 -6.55 -9.53 -3.16
N ALA A 109 -6.16 -9.99 -1.97
CA ALA A 109 -6.70 -11.23 -1.43
C ALA A 109 -7.90 -11.02 -0.52
N GLU A 110 -7.88 -9.95 0.26
CA GLU A 110 -8.86 -9.70 1.30
C GLU A 110 -9.86 -8.63 0.86
N ASP A 111 -11.05 -8.67 1.46
CA ASP A 111 -12.02 -7.59 1.29
C ASP A 111 -11.49 -6.29 1.94
N PRO A 112 -11.74 -5.13 1.31
CA PRO A 112 -11.29 -3.85 1.84
C PRO A 112 -12.01 -3.50 3.15
N VAL A 113 -11.26 -2.92 4.08
CA VAL A 113 -11.74 -2.46 5.39
C VAL A 113 -12.36 -1.07 5.24
N ARG A 114 -13.55 -0.88 5.81
CA ARG A 114 -14.20 0.45 5.83
C ARG A 114 -13.59 1.33 6.93
N LEU A 115 -12.93 2.40 6.51
CA LEU A 115 -12.39 3.45 7.37
C LEU A 115 -13.07 4.80 7.08
N ALA A 116 -12.68 5.87 7.77
CA ALA A 116 -13.30 7.20 7.64
C ALA A 116 -13.18 7.84 6.23
N VAL A 117 -12.27 7.34 5.41
CA VAL A 117 -12.09 7.76 4.00
C VAL A 117 -12.93 6.95 3.02
N GLY A 118 -13.52 5.84 3.45
CA GLY A 118 -14.19 4.86 2.60
C GLY A 118 -13.54 3.47 2.67
N PRO A 119 -13.76 2.61 1.66
CA PRO A 119 -13.07 1.34 1.52
C PRO A 119 -11.55 1.56 1.38
N VAL A 120 -10.77 0.90 2.23
CA VAL A 120 -9.31 0.90 2.20
C VAL A 120 -8.83 -0.53 2.08
N LEU A 121 -7.82 -0.76 1.25
CA LEU A 121 -7.22 -2.07 1.08
C LEU A 121 -6.80 -2.66 2.44
N ALA A 122 -7.02 -3.97 2.63
CA ALA A 122 -6.73 -4.61 3.91
C ALA A 122 -5.26 -4.41 4.32
N PRO A 123 -4.94 -4.34 5.63
CA PRO A 123 -3.58 -4.09 6.09
C PRO A 123 -2.54 -5.03 5.48
N ASP A 124 -2.86 -6.31 5.38
CA ASP A 124 -1.97 -7.35 4.85
C ASP A 124 -1.68 -7.16 3.36
N ASP A 125 -2.71 -6.89 2.55
CA ASP A 125 -2.53 -6.60 1.13
C ASP A 125 -1.76 -5.28 0.95
N ALA A 126 -1.99 -4.27 1.80
CA ALA A 126 -1.36 -2.95 1.67
C ALA A 126 0.12 -3.03 2.00
N VAL A 127 0.46 -3.81 3.02
CA VAL A 127 1.84 -4.14 3.38
C VAL A 127 2.50 -5.00 2.30
N GLY A 128 1.80 -6.01 1.77
CA GLY A 128 2.29 -6.85 0.67
C GLY A 128 2.66 -6.02 -0.55
N ASN A 129 1.78 -5.13 -0.98
CA ASN A 129 2.01 -4.24 -2.12
C ASN A 129 3.23 -3.32 -1.89
N LYS A 130 3.50 -2.90 -0.65
CA LYS A 130 4.68 -2.09 -0.33
C LYS A 130 5.98 -2.88 -0.36
N VAL A 131 5.96 -4.12 0.13
CA VAL A 131 7.11 -5.03 0.06
C VAL A 131 7.41 -5.40 -1.40
N ALA A 132 6.37 -5.71 -2.20
CA ALA A 132 6.49 -5.99 -3.62
C ALA A 132 6.95 -4.77 -4.44
N ALA A 133 6.47 -3.57 -4.11
CA ALA A 133 6.94 -2.33 -4.72
C ALA A 133 8.42 -2.07 -4.43
N LEU A 134 8.85 -2.24 -3.18
CA LEU A 134 10.26 -2.14 -2.83
C LEU A 134 11.10 -3.13 -3.64
N PHE A 135 10.69 -4.40 -3.70
CA PHE A 135 11.34 -5.45 -4.49
C PHE A 135 11.52 -5.07 -5.96
N SER A 136 10.43 -4.69 -6.62
CA SER A 136 10.36 -4.48 -8.08
C SER A 136 11.08 -3.22 -8.53
N ARG A 137 10.69 -2.04 -8.00
CA ARG A 137 11.20 -0.73 -8.44
C ARG A 137 12.23 -0.13 -7.49
N GLY A 138 12.03 -0.27 -6.18
CA GLY A 138 12.95 0.28 -5.18
C GLY A 138 13.07 1.80 -5.18
N GLU A 139 11.94 2.51 -5.24
CA GLU A 139 11.93 3.97 -5.15
C GLU A 139 12.22 4.43 -3.71
N ALA A 140 12.73 5.66 -3.55
CA ALA A 140 13.07 6.22 -2.23
C ALA A 140 11.92 6.09 -1.21
N ARG A 141 10.67 6.31 -1.65
CA ARG A 141 9.45 6.19 -0.83
C ARG A 141 9.15 4.76 -0.36
N ASP A 142 9.52 3.75 -1.14
CA ASP A 142 9.24 2.35 -0.81
C ASP A 142 10.13 1.89 0.35
N TYR A 143 11.39 2.34 0.39
CA TYR A 143 12.27 2.09 1.56
C TYR A 143 11.73 2.74 2.83
N LEU A 144 11.25 3.99 2.74
CA LEU A 144 10.67 4.69 3.89
C LEU A 144 9.43 3.96 4.42
N ASP A 145 8.55 3.52 3.53
CA ASP A 145 7.31 2.85 3.90
C ASP A 145 7.59 1.48 4.51
N VAL A 146 8.42 0.66 3.88
CA VAL A 146 8.75 -0.69 4.39
C VAL A 146 9.53 -0.61 5.70
N ASP A 147 10.45 0.35 5.85
CA ASP A 147 11.14 0.59 7.12
C ASP A 147 10.15 0.93 8.24
N ARG A 148 9.16 1.79 7.97
CA ARG A 148 8.13 2.16 8.94
C ARG A 148 7.19 1.00 9.28
N ILE A 149 6.78 0.22 8.27
CA ILE A 149 5.98 -0.99 8.46
C ILE A 149 6.73 -1.97 9.37
N ARG A 150 8.01 -2.23 9.08
CA ARG A 150 8.84 -3.12 9.90
C ARG A 150 9.07 -2.57 11.31
N ALA A 151 9.40 -1.28 11.43
CA ALA A 151 9.62 -0.62 12.72
C ALA A 151 8.36 -0.54 13.59
N SER A 152 7.16 -0.66 13.00
CA SER A 152 5.90 -0.73 13.77
C SER A 152 5.81 -1.95 14.68
N GLY A 153 6.59 -3.01 14.40
CA GLY A 153 6.56 -4.28 15.15
C GLY A 153 5.28 -5.10 14.96
N ARG A 154 4.32 -4.62 14.16
CA ARG A 154 3.05 -5.34 13.89
C ARG A 154 3.24 -6.58 13.03
N TYR A 155 4.31 -6.61 12.21
CA TYR A 155 4.64 -7.72 11.33
C TYR A 155 6.05 -8.22 11.63
N ARG A 156 6.20 -9.55 11.66
CA ARG A 156 7.51 -10.21 11.68
C ARG A 156 8.06 -10.30 10.25
N ASP A 157 9.38 -10.34 10.11
CA ASP A 157 10.06 -10.41 8.81
C ASP A 157 9.55 -11.55 7.91
N ARG A 158 9.33 -12.74 8.49
CA ARG A 158 8.73 -13.87 7.76
C ARG A 158 7.37 -13.51 7.16
N ARG A 159 6.51 -12.84 7.92
CA ARG A 159 5.19 -12.43 7.43
C ARG A 159 5.30 -11.35 6.35
N LEU A 160 6.24 -10.42 6.47
CA LEU A 160 6.49 -9.42 5.42
C LEU A 160 6.89 -10.07 4.09
N ILE A 161 7.76 -11.09 4.15
CA ILE A 161 8.18 -11.86 2.97
C ILE A 161 7.01 -12.65 2.38
N GLU A 162 6.22 -13.33 3.21
CA GLU A 162 5.02 -14.05 2.76
C GLU A 162 4.01 -13.11 2.08
N LEU A 163 3.79 -11.91 2.61
CA LEU A 163 2.91 -10.91 2.01
C LEU A 163 3.48 -10.35 0.70
N GLY A 164 4.79 -10.15 0.61
CA GLY A 164 5.46 -9.78 -0.64
C GLY A 164 5.25 -10.82 -1.75
N HIS A 165 5.43 -12.10 -1.43
CA HIS A 165 5.17 -13.21 -2.38
C HIS A 165 3.70 -13.32 -2.80
N ARG A 166 2.75 -13.01 -1.91
CA ARG A 166 1.33 -12.98 -2.26
C ARG A 166 1.02 -11.87 -3.25
N ALA A 167 1.60 -10.69 -3.05
CA ALA A 167 1.38 -9.52 -3.90
C ALA A 167 2.09 -9.63 -5.27
N ASP A 168 3.26 -10.25 -5.33
CA ASP A 168 4.02 -10.47 -6.57
C ASP A 168 4.55 -11.91 -6.60
N LEU A 169 4.01 -12.71 -7.53
CA LEU A 169 4.44 -14.12 -7.72
C LEU A 169 5.89 -14.25 -8.23
N GLY A 170 6.46 -13.17 -8.77
CA GLY A 170 7.87 -13.09 -9.14
C GLY A 170 8.79 -12.67 -7.99
N PHE A 171 8.26 -12.42 -6.79
CA PHE A 171 9.05 -12.03 -5.63
C PHE A 171 10.07 -13.12 -5.29
N GLU A 172 11.34 -12.72 -5.17
CA GLU A 172 12.44 -13.62 -4.83
C GLU A 172 13.26 -13.03 -3.68
N ILE A 173 13.40 -13.79 -2.58
CA ILE A 173 14.06 -13.29 -1.36
C ILE A 173 15.50 -12.83 -1.62
N THR A 174 16.24 -13.54 -2.48
CA THR A 174 17.63 -13.18 -2.80
C THR A 174 17.74 -11.86 -3.55
N GLN A 175 16.79 -11.58 -4.44
CA GLN A 175 16.70 -10.30 -5.15
C GLN A 175 16.18 -9.19 -4.23
N PHE A 176 15.23 -9.50 -3.35
CA PHE A 176 14.75 -8.55 -2.34
C PHE A 176 15.87 -8.10 -1.39
N VAL A 177 16.73 -9.02 -0.95
CA VAL A 177 17.93 -8.68 -0.17
C VAL A 177 18.85 -7.73 -0.93
N ARG A 178 19.16 -8.03 -2.19
CA ARG A 178 19.98 -7.13 -3.02
C ARG A 178 19.34 -5.75 -3.14
N ARG A 179 18.01 -5.71 -3.27
CA ARG A 179 17.28 -4.46 -3.33
C ARG A 179 17.38 -3.67 -2.04
N LEU A 180 17.28 -4.32 -0.87
CA LEU A 180 17.54 -3.67 0.42
C LEU A 180 18.96 -3.08 0.51
N GLU A 181 19.96 -3.73 -0.10
CA GLU A 181 21.34 -3.23 -0.15
C GLU A 181 21.48 -1.97 -1.02
N GLU A 182 20.62 -1.81 -2.04
CA GLU A 182 20.62 -0.65 -2.92
C GLU A 182 20.11 0.64 -2.27
N VAL A 183 19.53 0.57 -1.06
CA VAL A 183 19.15 1.74 -0.26
C VAL A 183 20.28 2.75 -0.11
N GLY A 184 21.55 2.28 -0.15
CA GLY A 184 22.73 3.12 -0.11
C GLY A 184 22.77 4.18 -1.21
N ARG A 185 22.17 3.91 -2.38
CA ARG A 185 22.14 4.79 -3.55
C ARG A 185 21.18 5.98 -3.41
N ILE A 186 20.17 5.88 -2.55
CA ILE A 186 19.14 6.92 -2.36
C ILE A 186 19.77 8.19 -1.81
N GLN A 187 19.56 9.31 -2.47
CA GLN A 187 20.11 10.61 -2.11
C GLN A 187 19.15 11.40 -1.22
N PRO A 188 19.66 12.30 -0.35
CA PRO A 188 18.80 13.09 0.54
C PRO A 188 17.74 13.94 -0.18
N PHE A 189 18.03 14.44 -1.39
CA PHE A 189 17.06 15.26 -2.14
C PHE A 189 15.83 14.45 -2.57
N GLU A 190 15.96 13.14 -2.79
CA GLU A 190 14.87 12.25 -3.21
C GLU A 190 13.82 12.05 -2.11
N VAL A 191 14.19 12.27 -0.85
CA VAL A 191 13.28 12.12 0.30
C VAL A 191 12.90 13.44 0.96
N ALA A 192 13.45 14.55 0.49
CA ALA A 192 13.19 15.88 1.04
C ALA A 192 11.70 16.27 0.94
N ILE A 193 11.05 15.85 -0.15
CA ILE A 193 9.59 16.05 -0.36
C ILE A 193 8.73 15.34 0.69
N TYR A 194 9.28 14.32 1.37
CA TYR A 194 8.61 13.59 2.43
C TYR A 194 8.96 14.10 3.82
N GLU A 195 9.61 15.28 3.90
CA GLU A 195 10.05 15.92 5.14
C GLU A 195 11.03 15.03 5.94
N VAL A 196 11.79 14.18 5.25
CA VAL A 196 12.79 13.28 5.86
C VAL A 196 14.15 13.97 5.86
N SER A 197 14.75 14.13 7.05
CA SER A 197 16.09 14.71 7.18
C SER A 197 17.18 13.76 6.70
N PRO A 198 18.38 14.25 6.31
CA PRO A 198 19.51 13.40 5.96
C PRO A 198 19.90 12.40 7.06
N GLU A 199 19.78 12.78 8.32
CA GLU A 199 20.05 11.92 9.48
C GLU A 199 19.00 10.80 9.59
N GLN A 200 17.73 11.14 9.38
CA GLN A 200 16.65 10.16 9.35
C GLN A 200 16.82 9.18 8.19
N LEU A 201 17.18 9.66 7.00
CA LEU A 201 17.49 8.82 5.86
C LEU A 201 18.66 7.87 6.15
N ARG A 202 19.74 8.38 6.77
CA ARG A 202 20.87 7.52 7.18
C ARG A 202 20.41 6.41 8.12
N ALA A 203 19.56 6.73 9.09
CA ALA A 203 19.03 5.71 10.00
C ALA A 203 18.14 4.68 9.29
N VAL A 204 17.37 5.08 8.27
CA VAL A 204 16.60 4.15 7.40
C VAL A 204 17.57 3.25 6.63
N LYS A 205 18.60 3.83 5.99
CA LYS A 205 19.63 3.06 5.27
C LYS A 205 20.27 2.00 6.17
N ASP A 206 20.68 2.38 7.39
CA ASP A 206 21.30 1.47 8.34
C ASP A 206 20.37 0.31 8.72
N ARG A 207 19.07 0.58 8.92
CA ARG A 207 18.07 -0.45 9.24
C ARG A 207 17.77 -1.38 8.06
N CYS A 208 17.68 -0.85 6.83
CA CYS A 208 17.52 -1.66 5.63
C CYS A 208 18.73 -2.59 5.41
N LEU A 209 19.96 -2.07 5.58
CA LEU A 209 21.18 -2.87 5.47
C LEU A 209 21.31 -3.91 6.57
N ALA A 210 20.90 -3.58 7.81
CA ALA A 210 20.84 -4.55 8.90
C ALA A 210 19.84 -5.67 8.57
N TRP A 211 18.66 -5.33 8.05
CA TRP A 211 17.68 -6.32 7.66
C TRP A 211 18.17 -7.23 6.53
N ALA A 212 18.83 -6.69 5.51
CA ALA A 212 19.46 -7.48 4.45
C ALA A 212 20.43 -8.53 5.01
N ARG A 213 21.27 -8.14 5.99
CA ARG A 213 22.21 -9.07 6.66
C ARG A 213 21.50 -10.15 7.47
N GLU A 214 20.42 -9.79 8.16
CA GLU A 214 19.60 -10.73 8.94
C GLU A 214 18.95 -11.79 8.04
N LEU A 215 18.44 -11.38 6.88
CA LEU A 215 17.86 -12.28 5.88
C LEU A 215 18.92 -13.19 5.22
N CYS A 216 20.14 -12.71 5.01
CA CYS A 216 21.26 -13.54 4.56
C CYS A 216 21.70 -14.57 5.60
N ALA A 217 21.69 -14.20 6.88
CA ALA A 217 22.16 -15.06 7.97
C ALA A 217 21.17 -16.16 8.36
N ARG A 218 19.88 -16.00 8.03
CA ARG A 218 18.82 -16.96 8.31
C ARG A 218 18.17 -17.40 7.00
N PRO A 219 18.59 -18.51 6.37
CA PRO A 219 17.79 -19.08 5.29
C PRO A 219 16.39 -19.37 5.84
N VAL A 220 15.36 -18.81 5.20
CA VAL A 220 13.96 -19.08 5.53
C VAL A 220 13.67 -20.53 5.14
N GLY A 221 14.02 -21.44 6.04
CA GLY A 221 13.87 -22.87 5.90
C GLY A 221 13.30 -23.44 7.19
N ASP A 222 12.00 -23.29 7.38
CA ASP A 222 11.19 -24.21 8.16
C ASP A 222 9.84 -24.38 7.45
N PRO A 223 9.48 -25.61 7.03
CA PRO A 223 8.24 -25.85 6.29
C PRO A 223 7.02 -25.43 7.12
N ILE A 224 6.02 -24.92 6.41
CA ILE A 224 4.71 -24.53 6.96
C ILE A 224 4.04 -25.79 7.53
N PRO A 225 3.75 -25.90 8.85
CA PRO A 225 2.78 -26.87 9.30
C PRO A 225 1.41 -26.47 8.73
N PRO A 226 0.63 -27.40 8.14
CA PRO A 226 -0.66 -27.06 7.55
C PRO A 226 -1.56 -26.40 8.61
N CYS A 227 -1.98 -25.17 8.32
CA CYS A 227 -2.93 -24.47 9.16
C CYS A 227 -4.31 -25.11 8.98
N GLY A 228 -4.80 -25.77 10.03
CA GLY A 228 -6.18 -26.24 10.10
C GLY A 228 -6.36 -27.47 10.97
N GLN A 229 -6.35 -27.29 12.29
CA GLN A 229 -7.35 -27.84 13.21
C GLN A 229 -7.39 -26.95 14.47
N VAL A 230 -8.38 -26.06 14.57
CA VAL A 230 -8.76 -25.47 15.85
C VAL A 230 -9.89 -26.31 16.41
N ALA A 231 -9.61 -26.82 17.62
CA ALA A 231 -10.49 -27.21 18.72
C ALA A 231 -11.57 -28.28 18.46
N ASP A 232 -11.58 -29.29 19.33
CA ASP A 232 -12.70 -29.40 20.27
C ASP A 232 -12.21 -29.91 21.62
N SER A 233 -12.46 -29.10 22.65
CA SER A 233 -12.57 -29.51 24.04
C SER A 233 -13.84 -30.33 24.22
N ASP A 234 -13.76 -31.50 24.85
CA ASP A 234 -14.64 -31.93 25.95
C ASP A 234 -14.50 -33.43 26.23
N GLY A 235 -14.39 -33.77 27.52
CA GLY A 235 -14.61 -35.15 27.99
C GLY A 235 -13.68 -35.65 29.09
N MET A 236 -13.75 -35.06 30.30
CA MET A 236 -13.69 -35.89 31.52
C MET A 236 -15.07 -36.55 31.64
N PRO A 237 -15.19 -37.87 31.89
CA PRO A 237 -14.91 -38.50 33.19
C PRO A 237 -14.12 -39.83 33.00
N ASP A 238 -13.57 -40.51 34.00
CA ASP A 238 -14.29 -41.12 35.10
C ASP A 238 -13.32 -41.71 36.14
N SER A 239 -13.78 -41.68 37.38
CA SER A 239 -13.32 -42.44 38.53
C SER A 239 -13.38 -43.95 38.32
N ARG A 240 -12.25 -44.65 38.53
CA ARG A 240 -12.08 -46.00 39.14
C ARG A 240 -10.72 -46.60 38.72
N ASN A 241 -9.75 -46.64 39.63
CA ASN A 241 -9.37 -47.82 40.42
C ASN A 241 -8.12 -47.48 41.25
#